data_AF-A0ABD2S6R2-F1
#
_entry.id   AF-A0ABD2S6R2-F1
#
_cell.length_a   1.000
_cell.length_b   1.000
_cell.length_c   1.000
_cell.angle_alpha   90.00
_cell.angle_beta   90.00
_cell.angle_gamma   90.00
#
_symmetry.space_group_name_H-M   'P 1'
#
loop_
_entity.id
_entity.type
_entity.pdbx_description
1 polymer ?
#
loop_
_entity_poly.entity_id
_entity_poly.type
_entity_poly.pdbx_seq_one_letter_code
_entity_poly.pdbx_strand_id
1 'polypeptide(L)'
;MSVIGGSETCGPKIILRSIKGINKSEEVLITYTDLLLPKVMRQSELGSKYGFSCCCKRCRAMPTTYIDHRLQEILILNFDCSNMASGDDFYEDHVMEKLMDCLNDAIDDFLSCNDPKSCCEKLEILLTLDHVNVLLKPNGEKLHRLFRLHPLHHVSLHAYMTLASAYKVSVSELLALDPEGDEHQTEAFNMSRTSAAYALLLAGATQHLLESESSLIVPVSNFWTTAGETLLSLVRSSVWKLLSMGRHIEEFSFSSYQICGKCTLLDRFRYKFADCHDENAEFADVTSQFLSCVTDTTPKIWDFLTEEGGYLKVVEDSITFRWLGSRMPSFSHFATHATSPSADKTDSGLEAEDNHNEIRVKLFLLGIHCLIYGAFLSTVCFGPNSPLMSKVESLLSVEGILNS
;
A
#
# COMPACT_ATOMS: atom_id res chain seq x y z
N MET A 1 30.22 -0.34 -39.70
CA MET A 1 29.44 -0.68 -40.92
C MET A 1 28.05 -0.08 -40.76
N SER A 2 27.70 0.82 -41.67
CA SER A 2 26.38 1.43 -41.79
C SER A 2 25.38 0.40 -42.34
N VAL A 3 24.20 0.33 -41.73
CA VAL A 3 22.97 -0.02 -42.44
C VAL A 3 21.97 1.12 -42.20
N ILE A 4 21.41 1.53 -43.32
CA ILE A 4 20.54 2.68 -43.57
C ILE A 4 19.12 2.37 -43.10
N GLY A 5 18.37 3.44 -42.82
CA GLY A 5 16.98 3.47 -42.41
C GLY A 5 16.04 2.49 -43.10
N GLY A 6 15.19 1.88 -42.27
CA GLY A 6 13.93 1.28 -42.63
C GLY A 6 12.98 1.54 -41.47
N SER A 7 11.95 2.36 -41.73
CA SER A 7 10.80 2.65 -40.86
C SER A 7 10.41 1.45 -39.99
N GLU A 8 10.79 1.46 -38.70
CA GLU A 8 10.24 0.49 -37.75
C GLU A 8 8.79 0.85 -37.48
N THR A 9 7.90 0.07 -38.07
CA THR A 9 6.49 -0.03 -37.69
C THR A 9 6.42 -0.34 -36.20
N CYS A 10 6.29 0.70 -35.36
CA CYS A 10 6.24 0.58 -33.92
C CYS A 10 4.84 0.10 -33.49
N GLY A 11 4.58 -1.18 -33.72
CA GLY A 11 3.42 -1.88 -33.17
C GLY A 11 3.63 -2.22 -31.69
N PRO A 12 2.56 -2.56 -30.95
CA PRO A 12 2.67 -2.97 -29.56
C PRO A 12 3.62 -4.17 -29.41
N LYS A 13 4.65 -4.01 -28.57
CA LYS A 13 5.68 -5.02 -28.32
C LYS A 13 5.37 -5.78 -27.03
N ILE A 14 5.28 -7.10 -27.11
CA ILE A 14 5.19 -7.99 -25.94
C ILE A 14 6.59 -8.47 -25.58
N ILE A 15 6.95 -8.36 -24.31
CA ILE A 15 8.25 -8.81 -23.77
C ILE A 15 7.96 -9.91 -22.74
N LEU A 16 8.55 -11.09 -22.95
CA LEU A 16 8.49 -12.20 -22.00
C LEU A 16 9.85 -12.32 -21.29
N ARG A 17 9.84 -12.36 -19.95
CA ARG A 17 11.03 -12.49 -19.11
C ARG A 17 10.80 -13.47 -17.97
N SER A 18 11.88 -14.11 -17.55
CA SER A 18 11.89 -14.99 -16.38
C SER A 18 12.02 -14.18 -15.10
N ILE A 19 11.19 -14.47 -14.11
CA ILE A 19 11.26 -13.90 -12.74
C ILE A 19 11.99 -14.80 -11.74
N LYS A 20 12.53 -15.93 -12.22
CA LYS A 20 13.28 -16.94 -11.47
C LYS A 20 14.13 -17.77 -12.44
N GLY A 21 15.11 -18.50 -11.93
CA GLY A 21 15.84 -19.50 -12.72
C GLY A 21 14.91 -20.55 -13.32
N ILE A 22 15.13 -20.90 -14.59
CA ILE A 22 14.35 -21.90 -15.34
C ILE A 22 15.32 -22.98 -15.83
N ASN A 23 15.08 -24.23 -15.43
CA ASN A 23 15.92 -25.34 -15.87
C ASN A 23 15.66 -25.70 -17.33
N LYS A 24 16.64 -26.32 -17.99
CA LYS A 24 16.43 -26.88 -19.33
C LYS A 24 15.26 -27.88 -19.27
N SER A 25 14.32 -27.74 -20.21
CA SER A 25 13.09 -28.54 -20.30
C SER A 25 12.06 -28.28 -19.19
N GLU A 26 12.24 -27.26 -18.35
CA GLU A 26 11.18 -26.76 -17.46
C GLU A 26 10.13 -25.99 -18.29
N GLU A 27 8.86 -26.21 -17.96
CA GLU A 27 7.74 -25.51 -18.60
C GLU A 27 7.76 -24.02 -18.23
N VAL A 28 7.62 -23.15 -19.23
CA VAL A 28 7.52 -21.71 -19.02
C VAL A 28 6.05 -21.35 -18.79
N LEU A 29 5.76 -20.77 -17.63
CA LEU A 29 4.40 -20.45 -17.19
C LEU A 29 4.25 -18.95 -16.95
N ILE A 30 3.07 -18.43 -17.26
CA ILE A 30 2.63 -17.07 -16.93
C ILE A 30 1.28 -17.12 -16.19
N THR A 31 0.88 -16.00 -15.58
CA THR A 31 -0.38 -15.90 -14.83
C THR A 31 -1.45 -15.21 -15.67
N TYR A 32 -2.64 -15.82 -15.74
CA TYR A 32 -3.79 -15.25 -16.49
C TYR A 32 -4.79 -14.49 -15.61
N THR A 33 -4.64 -14.60 -14.30
CA THR A 33 -5.53 -14.08 -13.27
C THR A 33 -4.69 -13.37 -12.21
N ASP A 34 -5.29 -12.49 -11.44
CA ASP A 34 -4.65 -11.80 -10.32
C ASP A 34 -4.26 -12.81 -9.22
N LEU A 35 -3.00 -12.72 -8.77
CA LEU A 35 -2.45 -13.59 -7.73
C LEU A 35 -2.82 -13.15 -6.31
N LEU A 36 -3.31 -11.91 -6.14
CA LEU A 36 -3.90 -11.43 -4.90
C LEU A 36 -5.34 -11.94 -4.69
N LEU A 37 -5.87 -12.73 -5.64
CA LEU A 37 -7.11 -13.47 -5.45
C LEU A 37 -6.86 -14.83 -4.77
N PRO A 38 -7.80 -15.27 -3.92
CA PRO A 38 -7.72 -16.57 -3.29
C PRO A 38 -7.95 -17.71 -4.30
N LYS A 39 -7.52 -18.93 -3.92
CA LYS A 39 -7.64 -20.14 -4.75
C LYS A 39 -9.01 -20.31 -5.40
N VAL A 40 -10.11 -20.17 -4.65
CA VAL A 40 -11.46 -20.43 -5.15
C VAL A 40 -11.81 -19.47 -6.29
N MET A 41 -11.51 -18.17 -6.14
CA MET A 41 -11.77 -17.16 -7.16
C MET A 41 -10.88 -17.35 -8.39
N ARG A 42 -9.59 -17.63 -8.21
CA ARG A 42 -8.69 -17.94 -9.33
C ARG A 42 -9.16 -19.17 -10.11
N GLN A 43 -9.65 -20.22 -9.44
CA GLN A 43 -10.22 -21.39 -10.11
C GLN A 43 -11.51 -21.06 -10.86
N SER A 44 -12.38 -20.24 -10.27
CA SER A 44 -13.63 -19.79 -10.91
C SER A 44 -13.36 -18.96 -12.17
N GLU A 45 -12.43 -18.00 -12.12
CA GLU A 45 -12.04 -17.20 -13.28
C GLU A 45 -11.39 -18.07 -14.37
N LEU A 46 -10.46 -18.94 -14.00
CA LEU A 46 -9.80 -19.84 -14.96
C LEU A 46 -10.78 -20.83 -15.61
N GLY A 47 -11.71 -21.36 -14.82
CA GLY A 47 -12.76 -22.25 -15.31
C GLY A 47 -13.73 -21.54 -16.25
N SER A 48 -14.22 -20.36 -15.88
CA SER A 48 -15.21 -19.61 -16.65
C SER A 48 -14.64 -19.00 -17.93
N LYS A 49 -13.45 -18.40 -17.87
CA LYS A 49 -12.86 -17.62 -18.98
C LYS A 49 -11.96 -18.45 -19.89
N TYR A 50 -11.29 -19.46 -19.33
CA TYR A 50 -10.29 -20.26 -20.07
C TYR A 50 -10.62 -21.76 -20.13
N GLY A 51 -11.69 -22.21 -19.47
CA GLY A 51 -12.20 -23.59 -19.61
C GLY A 51 -11.34 -24.66 -18.92
N PHE A 52 -10.47 -24.30 -17.98
CA PHE A 52 -9.62 -25.27 -17.26
C PHE A 52 -9.55 -25.02 -15.76
N SER A 53 -9.30 -26.09 -14.99
CA SER A 53 -8.96 -25.98 -13.57
C SER A 53 -7.44 -26.04 -13.38
N CYS A 54 -6.89 -25.03 -12.71
CA CYS A 54 -5.45 -24.91 -12.50
C CYS A 54 -4.96 -25.95 -11.50
N CYS A 55 -3.85 -26.61 -11.81
CA CYS A 55 -3.26 -27.63 -10.97
C CYS A 55 -1.82 -27.29 -10.53
N CYS A 56 -1.48 -26.00 -10.45
CA CYS A 56 -0.17 -25.55 -9.97
C CYS A 56 0.07 -25.90 -8.49
N LYS A 57 1.32 -25.74 -8.01
CA LYS A 57 1.69 -26.04 -6.61
C LYS A 57 0.79 -25.35 -5.59
N ARG A 58 0.52 -24.05 -5.77
CA ARG A 58 -0.38 -23.27 -4.90
C ARG A 58 -1.81 -23.82 -4.91
N CYS A 59 -2.34 -24.19 -6.07
CA CYS A 59 -3.70 -24.76 -6.18
C CYS A 59 -3.80 -26.19 -5.63
N ARG A 60 -2.74 -27.01 -5.71
CA ARG A 60 -2.72 -28.39 -5.20
C ARG A 60 -2.41 -28.50 -3.71
N ALA A 61 -1.88 -27.45 -3.08
CA ALA A 61 -1.48 -27.47 -1.68
C ALA A 61 -2.65 -27.88 -0.76
N MET A 62 -2.38 -28.83 0.13
CA MET A 62 -3.26 -29.31 1.20
C MET A 62 -2.41 -29.48 2.46
N PRO A 63 -2.63 -28.71 3.55
CA PRO A 63 -3.62 -27.63 3.70
C PRO A 63 -3.38 -26.45 2.73
N THR A 64 -4.33 -25.51 2.66
CA THR A 64 -4.20 -24.30 1.84
C THR A 64 -2.88 -23.58 2.14
N THR A 65 -2.30 -22.96 1.11
CA THR A 65 -1.06 -22.19 1.29
C THR A 65 -1.28 -21.03 2.25
N TYR A 66 -0.22 -20.59 2.91
CA TYR A 66 -0.25 -19.42 3.79
C TYR A 66 -0.92 -18.20 3.11
N ILE A 67 -0.55 -17.91 1.86
CA ILE A 67 -1.14 -16.81 1.09
C ILE A 67 -2.63 -17.00 0.85
N ASP A 68 -3.08 -18.19 0.42
CA ASP A 68 -4.51 -18.42 0.18
C ASP A 68 -5.31 -18.37 1.48
N HIS A 69 -4.73 -18.79 2.60
CA HIS A 69 -5.33 -18.62 3.92
C HIS A 69 -5.50 -17.13 4.26
N ARG A 70 -4.42 -16.34 4.21
CA ARG A 70 -4.46 -14.91 4.56
C ARG A 70 -5.39 -14.08 3.66
N LEU A 71 -5.47 -14.41 2.37
CA LEU A 71 -6.33 -13.71 1.41
C LEU A 71 -7.84 -13.96 1.63
N GLN A 72 -8.20 -15.00 2.40
CA GLN A 72 -9.59 -15.35 2.76
C GLN A 72 -9.87 -15.22 4.25
N GLU A 73 -8.89 -14.81 5.05
CA GLU A 73 -9.02 -14.82 6.49
C GLU A 73 -9.92 -13.69 7.00
N ILE A 74 -10.71 -14.02 8.01
CA ILE A 74 -11.68 -13.16 8.64
C ILE A 74 -11.42 -13.18 10.14
N LEU A 75 -11.49 -12.03 10.78
CA LEU A 75 -11.23 -11.85 12.21
C LEU A 75 -12.55 -11.70 12.98
N ILE A 76 -12.66 -12.42 14.10
CA ILE A 76 -13.77 -12.34 15.06
C ILE A 76 -13.26 -11.69 16.34
N LEU A 77 -13.77 -10.50 16.68
CA LEU A 77 -13.19 -9.63 17.72
C LEU A 77 -13.84 -9.81 19.11
N ASN A 78 -15.03 -10.40 19.22
CA ASN A 78 -15.71 -10.66 20.50
C ASN A 78 -15.89 -12.16 20.76
N PHE A 79 -15.09 -12.69 21.67
CA PHE A 79 -15.17 -14.06 22.16
C PHE A 79 -15.69 -14.06 23.61
N ASP A 80 -16.94 -13.67 23.82
CA ASP A 80 -17.61 -13.99 25.09
C ASP A 80 -17.84 -15.50 25.12
N CYS A 81 -16.87 -16.20 25.70
CA CYS A 81 -16.80 -17.64 25.79
C CYS A 81 -17.79 -18.15 26.85
N SER A 82 -19.08 -17.97 26.61
CA SER A 82 -20.09 -18.70 27.37
C SER A 82 -21.37 -18.82 26.55
N ASN A 83 -21.64 -20.06 26.16
CA ASN A 83 -22.92 -20.61 25.70
C ASN A 83 -23.15 -20.66 24.18
N MET A 84 -23.00 -21.90 23.70
CA MET A 84 -23.96 -22.64 22.89
C MET A 84 -23.69 -22.80 21.38
N ALA A 85 -23.69 -24.10 21.04
CA ALA A 85 -24.28 -24.76 19.88
C ALA A 85 -23.71 -24.47 18.48
N SER A 86 -23.29 -25.57 17.85
CA SER A 86 -22.76 -25.76 16.51
C SER A 86 -23.75 -25.46 15.36
N GLY A 87 -24.39 -24.29 15.38
CA GLY A 87 -25.39 -23.87 14.38
C GLY A 87 -25.17 -22.49 13.77
N ASP A 88 -24.08 -21.79 14.12
CA ASP A 88 -23.86 -20.36 13.81
C ASP A 88 -23.04 -20.10 12.53
N ASP A 89 -22.32 -21.10 12.01
CA ASP A 89 -21.39 -20.95 10.86
C ASP A 89 -22.09 -20.36 9.60
N PHE A 90 -23.35 -20.73 9.34
CA PHE A 90 -24.12 -20.22 8.20
C PHE A 90 -24.45 -18.72 8.30
N TYR A 91 -24.62 -18.20 9.51
CA TYR A 91 -24.90 -16.78 9.72
C TYR A 91 -23.62 -15.95 9.58
N GLU A 92 -22.48 -16.48 10.05
CA GLU A 92 -21.16 -15.86 9.87
C GLU A 92 -20.81 -15.74 8.39
N ASP A 93 -20.93 -16.83 7.63
CA ASP A 93 -20.65 -16.84 6.19
C ASP A 93 -21.51 -15.80 5.44
N HIS A 94 -22.81 -15.69 5.78
CA HIS A 94 -23.72 -14.72 5.16
C HIS A 94 -23.38 -13.26 5.51
N VAL A 95 -23.04 -12.96 6.77
CA VAL A 95 -22.62 -11.60 7.19
C VAL A 95 -21.37 -11.18 6.43
N MET A 96 -20.44 -12.12 6.23
CA MET A 96 -19.18 -11.89 5.54
C MET A 96 -19.35 -11.75 4.03
N GLU A 97 -20.18 -12.57 3.41
CA GLU A 97 -20.57 -12.42 2.00
C GLU A 97 -21.16 -11.04 1.76
N LYS A 98 -22.11 -10.61 2.59
CA LYS A 98 -22.74 -9.29 2.45
C LYS A 98 -21.76 -8.15 2.70
N LEU A 99 -20.79 -8.31 3.60
CA LEU A 99 -19.74 -7.31 3.79
C LEU A 99 -18.85 -7.19 2.54
N MET A 100 -18.44 -8.33 1.97
CA MET A 100 -17.65 -8.35 0.74
C MET A 100 -18.43 -7.70 -0.41
N ASP A 101 -19.72 -7.99 -0.54
CA ASP A 101 -20.60 -7.36 -1.53
C ASP A 101 -20.64 -5.84 -1.35
N CYS A 102 -20.85 -5.34 -0.12
CA CYS A 102 -20.86 -3.90 0.16
C CYS A 102 -19.52 -3.21 -0.18
N LEU A 103 -18.39 -3.89 0.07
CA LEU A 103 -17.07 -3.37 -0.28
C LEU A 103 -16.85 -3.36 -1.79
N ASN A 104 -17.26 -4.42 -2.50
CA ASN A 104 -17.18 -4.48 -3.95
C ASN A 104 -18.08 -3.42 -4.59
N ASP A 105 -19.33 -3.27 -4.12
CA ASP A 105 -20.26 -2.23 -4.57
C ASP A 105 -19.66 -0.82 -4.41
N ALA A 106 -19.02 -0.54 -3.27
CA ALA A 106 -18.36 0.76 -3.03
C ALA A 106 -17.16 1.00 -3.96
N ILE A 107 -16.49 -0.06 -4.40
CA ILE A 107 -15.39 0.04 -5.37
C ILE A 107 -15.95 0.23 -6.79
N ASP A 108 -17.01 -0.50 -7.15
CA ASP A 108 -17.69 -0.37 -8.43
C ASP A 108 -18.31 1.03 -8.60
N ASP A 109 -18.82 1.62 -7.52
CA ASP A 109 -19.28 3.02 -7.47
C ASP A 109 -18.15 3.99 -7.86
N PHE A 110 -16.92 3.80 -7.37
CA PHE A 110 -15.78 4.63 -7.77
C PHE A 110 -15.43 4.47 -9.25
N LEU A 111 -15.45 3.23 -9.75
CA LEU A 111 -15.17 2.95 -11.15
C LEU A 111 -16.27 3.49 -12.09
N SER A 112 -17.49 3.66 -11.58
CA SER A 112 -18.67 4.01 -12.40
C SER A 112 -19.13 5.46 -12.30
N CYS A 113 -19.04 6.09 -11.12
CA CYS A 113 -19.75 7.33 -10.81
C CYS A 113 -18.87 8.58 -10.63
N ASN A 114 -17.53 8.48 -10.70
CA ASN A 114 -16.61 9.61 -10.52
C ASN A 114 -16.87 10.45 -9.25
N ASP A 115 -17.33 9.83 -8.14
CA ASP A 115 -17.41 10.49 -6.83
C ASP A 115 -16.38 9.86 -5.87
N PRO A 116 -15.11 10.32 -5.95
CA PRO A 116 -14.04 9.73 -5.16
C PRO A 116 -14.21 9.96 -3.66
N LYS A 117 -14.81 11.08 -3.24
CA LYS A 117 -14.97 11.42 -1.82
C LYS A 117 -15.98 10.49 -1.14
N SER A 118 -17.14 10.29 -1.75
CA SER A 118 -18.16 9.34 -1.27
C SER A 118 -17.64 7.91 -1.23
N CYS A 119 -16.86 7.49 -2.24
CA CYS A 119 -16.21 6.18 -2.22
C CYS A 119 -15.27 6.03 -1.02
N CYS A 120 -14.39 7.00 -0.79
CA CYS A 120 -13.45 6.96 0.34
C CYS A 120 -14.20 6.79 1.66
N GLU A 121 -15.20 7.63 1.92
CA GLU A 121 -15.99 7.56 3.15
C GLU A 121 -16.65 6.18 3.34
N LYS A 122 -17.29 5.63 2.29
CA LYS A 122 -17.91 4.30 2.33
C LYS A 122 -16.89 3.21 2.66
N LEU A 123 -15.75 3.20 1.97
CA LEU A 123 -14.73 2.17 2.15
C LEU A 123 -14.08 2.24 3.54
N GLU A 124 -13.78 3.44 4.05
CA GLU A 124 -13.19 3.60 5.38
C GLU A 124 -14.14 3.15 6.49
N ILE A 125 -15.43 3.47 6.36
CA ILE A 125 -16.48 2.98 7.28
C ILE A 125 -16.52 1.45 7.26
N LEU A 126 -16.56 0.85 6.07
CA LEU A 126 -16.62 -0.59 5.88
C LEU A 126 -15.35 -1.29 6.35
N LEU A 127 -14.16 -0.68 6.28
CA LEU A 127 -12.93 -1.27 6.80
C LEU A 127 -12.83 -1.17 8.33
N THR A 128 -13.43 -0.15 8.93
CA THR A 128 -13.34 0.14 10.38
C THR A 128 -14.28 -0.74 11.21
N LEU A 129 -15.45 -1.10 10.67
CA LEU A 129 -16.30 -2.25 11.04
C LEU A 129 -16.62 -2.55 12.51
N ASP A 130 -16.33 -1.67 13.46
CA ASP A 130 -16.96 -1.68 14.78
C ASP A 130 -18.45 -1.24 14.71
N HIS A 131 -18.91 -0.73 13.55
CA HIS A 131 -20.17 0.00 13.40
C HIS A 131 -21.26 -0.70 12.54
N VAL A 132 -21.10 -1.98 12.20
CA VAL A 132 -22.09 -2.73 11.40
C VAL A 132 -23.38 -3.11 12.17
N ASN A 133 -23.60 -2.50 13.33
CA ASN A 133 -24.96 -2.41 13.89
C ASN A 133 -25.94 -1.60 13.00
N VAL A 134 -25.46 -0.84 12.00
CA VAL A 134 -26.29 0.05 11.17
C VAL A 134 -26.64 -0.52 9.78
N LEU A 135 -25.74 -1.24 9.10
CA LEU A 135 -25.97 -1.68 7.70
C LEU A 135 -26.65 -3.06 7.53
N LEU A 136 -26.58 -3.93 8.54
CA LEU A 136 -27.01 -5.34 8.42
C LEU A 136 -28.34 -5.69 9.11
N LYS A 137 -29.23 -4.73 9.37
CA LYS A 137 -30.54 -5.02 10.00
C LYS A 137 -31.64 -5.33 8.99
N PRO A 138 -32.20 -6.56 8.99
CA PRO A 138 -33.61 -6.75 8.66
C PRO A 138 -34.50 -6.67 9.91
N ASN A 139 -34.05 -7.10 11.09
CA ASN A 139 -34.95 -7.43 12.22
C ASN A 139 -34.55 -6.89 13.61
N GLY A 140 -33.59 -5.97 13.72
CA GLY A 140 -33.34 -5.26 14.99
C GLY A 140 -32.63 -6.05 16.09
N GLU A 141 -32.15 -7.27 15.83
CA GLU A 141 -31.28 -7.99 16.76
C GLU A 141 -29.87 -7.37 16.80
N LYS A 142 -29.28 -7.31 17.99
CA LYS A 142 -27.90 -6.82 18.19
C LYS A 142 -26.93 -7.91 17.73
N LEU A 143 -26.01 -7.59 16.84
CA LEU A 143 -24.88 -8.46 16.54
C LEU A 143 -24.04 -8.62 17.82
N HIS A 144 -23.97 -9.85 18.34
CA HIS A 144 -23.13 -10.18 19.50
C HIS A 144 -21.64 -10.36 19.14
N ARG A 145 -21.33 -10.55 17.85
CA ARG A 145 -19.97 -10.71 17.32
C ARG A 145 -19.60 -9.56 16.39
N LEU A 146 -18.40 -9.03 16.56
CA LEU A 146 -17.77 -8.06 15.66
C LEU A 146 -16.89 -8.82 14.68
N PHE A 147 -17.14 -8.62 13.39
CA PHE A 147 -16.39 -9.22 12.30
C PHE A 147 -15.55 -8.16 11.59
N ARG A 148 -14.31 -8.51 11.23
CA ARG A 148 -13.44 -7.64 10.45
C ARG A 148 -12.70 -8.48 9.42
N LEU A 149 -12.56 -7.95 8.21
CA LEU A 149 -11.66 -8.57 7.24
C LEU A 149 -10.22 -8.49 7.75
N HIS A 150 -9.49 -9.58 7.58
CA HIS A 150 -8.06 -9.56 7.85
C HIS A 150 -7.39 -8.48 6.97
N PRO A 151 -6.39 -7.72 7.43
CA PRO A 151 -5.76 -6.67 6.62
C PRO A 151 -5.14 -7.17 5.30
N LEU A 152 -4.79 -8.46 5.25
CA LEU A 152 -4.30 -9.13 4.03
C LEU A 152 -5.41 -9.79 3.20
N HIS A 153 -6.68 -9.66 3.59
CA HIS A 153 -7.81 -10.20 2.84
C HIS A 153 -7.88 -9.54 1.46
N HIS A 154 -8.18 -10.29 0.40
CA HIS A 154 -8.14 -9.78 -0.98
C HIS A 154 -9.02 -8.53 -1.18
N VAL A 155 -10.23 -8.51 -0.58
CA VAL A 155 -11.11 -7.32 -0.60
C VAL A 155 -10.49 -6.13 0.14
N SER A 156 -9.79 -6.34 1.27
CA SER A 156 -9.10 -5.26 1.98
C SER A 156 -7.96 -4.68 1.15
N LEU A 157 -7.17 -5.53 0.47
CA LEU A 157 -6.12 -5.08 -0.44
C LEU A 157 -6.70 -4.26 -1.61
N HIS A 158 -7.82 -4.71 -2.18
CA HIS A 158 -8.52 -3.98 -3.24
C HIS A 158 -9.03 -2.63 -2.73
N ALA A 159 -9.61 -2.59 -1.52
CA ALA A 159 -10.04 -1.35 -0.89
C ALA A 159 -8.88 -0.37 -0.65
N TYR A 160 -7.70 -0.83 -0.19
CA TYR A 160 -6.53 0.05 -0.02
C TYR A 160 -6.05 0.62 -1.35
N MET A 161 -6.03 -0.18 -2.40
CA MET A 161 -5.65 0.25 -3.74
C MET A 161 -6.63 1.31 -4.28
N THR A 162 -7.93 1.08 -4.09
CA THR A 162 -8.98 2.03 -4.46
C THR A 162 -8.87 3.31 -3.66
N LEU A 163 -8.75 3.25 -2.33
CA LEU A 163 -8.61 4.40 -1.45
C LEU A 163 -7.39 5.25 -1.80
N ALA A 164 -6.22 4.62 -1.99
CA ALA A 164 -5.00 5.33 -2.41
C ALA A 164 -5.22 6.11 -3.71
N SER A 165 -5.94 5.52 -4.67
CA SER A 165 -6.23 6.13 -5.97
C SER A 165 -7.31 7.20 -5.89
N ALA A 166 -8.41 6.93 -5.19
CA ALA A 166 -9.54 7.84 -5.03
C ALA A 166 -9.13 9.13 -4.35
N TYR A 167 -8.40 9.07 -3.22
CA TYR A 167 -7.86 10.27 -2.58
C TYR A 167 -6.93 11.06 -3.52
N LYS A 168 -6.08 10.38 -4.30
CA LYS A 168 -5.20 11.06 -5.26
C LYS A 168 -5.97 11.79 -6.38
N VAL A 169 -7.07 11.21 -6.84
CA VAL A 169 -7.98 11.85 -7.80
C VAL A 169 -8.66 13.05 -7.15
N SER A 170 -9.20 12.90 -5.92
CA SER A 170 -9.81 14.01 -5.18
C SER A 170 -8.86 15.19 -5.02
N VAL A 171 -7.60 14.94 -4.68
CA VAL A 171 -6.56 16.00 -4.60
C VAL A 171 -6.43 16.76 -5.92
N SER A 172 -6.42 16.03 -7.04
CA SER A 172 -6.25 16.62 -8.37
C SER A 172 -7.46 17.47 -8.77
N GLU A 173 -8.67 17.00 -8.46
CA GLU A 173 -9.92 17.72 -8.71
C GLU A 173 -10.03 18.98 -7.84
N LEU A 174 -9.68 18.87 -6.57
CA LEU A 174 -9.79 19.95 -5.60
C LEU A 174 -8.80 21.08 -5.89
N LEU A 175 -7.57 20.75 -6.28
CA LEU A 175 -6.56 21.72 -6.73
C LEU A 175 -6.88 22.34 -8.10
N ALA A 176 -7.65 21.65 -8.96
CA ALA A 176 -8.07 22.19 -10.25
C ALA A 176 -9.20 23.22 -10.13
N LEU A 177 -10.05 23.09 -9.10
CA LEU A 177 -11.18 24.01 -8.84
C LEU A 177 -10.72 25.33 -8.24
N ASP A 178 -9.77 25.28 -7.30
CA ASP A 178 -9.27 26.47 -6.59
C ASP A 178 -7.79 26.30 -6.20
N PRO A 179 -6.86 26.64 -7.11
CA PRO A 179 -5.43 26.46 -6.85
C PRO A 179 -4.85 27.44 -5.82
N GLU A 180 -5.54 28.53 -5.49
CA GLU A 180 -5.03 29.59 -4.59
C GLU A 180 -5.76 29.68 -3.24
N GLY A 181 -6.88 28.98 -3.06
CA GLY A 181 -7.60 28.93 -1.78
C GLY A 181 -6.86 28.14 -0.70
N ASP A 182 -6.49 28.81 0.39
CA ASP A 182 -5.79 28.19 1.54
C ASP A 182 -6.55 26.99 2.15
N GLU A 183 -7.89 27.04 2.15
CA GLU A 183 -8.75 25.95 2.67
C GLU A 183 -8.69 24.71 1.76
N HIS A 184 -8.83 24.90 0.44
CA HIS A 184 -8.73 23.84 -0.54
C HIS A 184 -7.32 23.22 -0.57
N GLN A 185 -6.26 24.03 -0.46
CA GLN A 185 -4.89 23.51 -0.36
C GLN A 185 -4.70 22.64 0.89
N THR A 186 -5.27 23.04 2.03
CA THR A 186 -5.17 22.28 3.28
C THR A 186 -5.94 20.95 3.20
N GLU A 187 -7.16 20.95 2.65
CA GLU A 187 -7.92 19.71 2.42
C GLU A 187 -7.19 18.77 1.45
N ALA A 188 -6.67 19.31 0.33
CA ALA A 188 -5.87 18.53 -0.62
C ALA A 188 -4.60 17.94 0.02
N PHE A 189 -3.95 18.67 0.93
CA PHE A 189 -2.79 18.16 1.66
C PHE A 189 -3.18 16.98 2.57
N ASN A 190 -4.29 17.09 3.29
CA ASN A 190 -4.79 16.03 4.15
C ASN A 190 -5.19 14.78 3.35
N MET A 191 -5.89 14.94 2.24
CA MET A 191 -6.18 13.83 1.31
C MET A 191 -4.90 13.20 0.74
N SER A 192 -3.87 14.01 0.45
CA SER A 192 -2.56 13.51 0.00
C SER A 192 -1.87 12.65 1.07
N ARG A 193 -1.98 13.02 2.35
CA ARG A 193 -1.48 12.23 3.48
C ARG A 193 -2.18 10.88 3.55
N THR A 194 -3.50 10.87 3.49
CA THR A 194 -4.31 9.65 3.53
C THR A 194 -4.02 8.74 2.33
N SER A 195 -3.91 9.31 1.12
CA SER A 195 -3.49 8.57 -0.08
C SER A 195 -2.11 7.91 0.11
N ALA A 196 -1.13 8.64 0.66
CA ALA A 196 0.21 8.12 0.93
C ALA A 196 0.18 6.98 1.98
N ALA A 197 -0.65 7.12 3.01
CA ALA A 197 -0.83 6.12 4.05
C ALA A 197 -1.36 4.79 3.48
N TYR A 198 -2.43 4.82 2.67
CA TYR A 198 -2.97 3.62 2.03
C TYR A 198 -2.02 3.01 1.01
N ALA A 199 -1.31 3.83 0.23
CA ALA A 199 -0.30 3.33 -0.71
C ALA A 199 0.84 2.61 0.03
N LEU A 200 1.30 3.16 1.15
CA LEU A 200 2.33 2.55 2.00
C LEU A 200 1.82 1.25 2.66
N LEU A 201 0.58 1.26 3.17
CA LEU A 201 -0.05 0.08 3.77
C LEU A 201 -0.19 -1.07 2.75
N LEU A 202 -0.64 -0.77 1.54
CA LEU A 202 -0.76 -1.76 0.46
C LEU A 202 0.61 -2.33 0.06
N ALA A 203 1.63 -1.48 -0.04
CA ALA A 203 2.99 -1.90 -0.35
C ALA A 203 3.56 -2.82 0.74
N GLY A 204 3.38 -2.47 2.03
CA GLY A 204 3.77 -3.32 3.15
C GLY A 204 3.02 -4.66 3.16
N ALA A 205 1.70 -4.64 2.97
CA ALA A 205 0.85 -5.83 2.97
C ALA A 205 1.28 -6.82 1.88
N THR A 206 1.53 -6.32 0.68
CA THR A 206 1.92 -7.15 -0.47
C THR A 206 3.38 -7.60 -0.39
N GLN A 207 4.27 -6.80 0.21
CA GLN A 207 5.63 -7.22 0.56
C GLN A 207 5.63 -8.40 1.54
N HIS A 208 4.75 -8.38 2.54
CA HIS A 208 4.60 -9.51 3.46
C HIS A 208 4.15 -10.79 2.74
N LEU A 209 3.24 -10.66 1.77
CA LEU A 209 2.81 -11.80 0.95
C LEU A 209 3.91 -12.30 0.00
N LEU A 210 4.78 -11.42 -0.51
CA LEU A 210 5.91 -11.77 -1.38
C LEU A 210 6.85 -12.78 -0.73
N GLU A 211 7.07 -12.68 0.59
CA GLU A 211 7.93 -13.60 1.33
C GLU A 211 7.45 -15.05 1.24
N SER A 212 6.14 -15.26 1.00
CA SER A 212 5.53 -16.58 0.82
C SER A 212 5.25 -16.97 -0.64
N GLU A 213 5.20 -15.99 -1.56
CA GLU A 213 4.86 -16.19 -2.97
C GLU A 213 5.62 -15.22 -3.87
N SER A 214 6.75 -15.69 -4.42
CA SER A 214 7.65 -14.87 -5.24
C SER A 214 7.03 -14.34 -6.54
N SER A 215 5.92 -14.95 -7.00
CA SER A 215 5.22 -14.48 -8.20
C SER A 215 4.53 -13.12 -8.02
N LEU A 216 4.45 -12.60 -6.79
CA LEU A 216 3.95 -11.25 -6.48
C LEU A 216 4.98 -10.13 -6.72
N ILE A 217 6.19 -10.44 -7.19
CA ILE A 217 7.26 -9.44 -7.32
C ILE A 217 6.87 -8.24 -8.19
N VAL A 218 6.09 -8.45 -9.26
CA VAL A 218 5.62 -7.38 -10.16
C VAL A 218 4.64 -6.42 -9.46
N PRO A 219 3.51 -6.88 -8.86
CA PRO A 219 2.63 -5.97 -8.14
C PRO A 219 3.35 -5.27 -6.99
N VAL A 220 4.21 -5.96 -6.25
CA VAL A 220 4.97 -5.37 -5.12
C VAL A 220 5.92 -4.26 -5.60
N SER A 221 6.62 -4.47 -6.72
CA SER A 221 7.45 -3.46 -7.37
C SER A 221 6.65 -2.18 -7.69
N ASN A 222 5.45 -2.34 -8.26
CA ASN A 222 4.57 -1.21 -8.57
C ASN A 222 4.07 -0.52 -7.31
N PHE A 223 3.61 -1.26 -6.31
CA PHE A 223 3.06 -0.67 -5.08
C PHE A 223 4.11 0.11 -4.28
N TRP A 224 5.34 -0.40 -4.15
CA TRP A 224 6.43 0.38 -3.55
C TRP A 224 6.76 1.64 -4.34
N THR A 225 6.78 1.56 -5.67
CA THR A 225 7.03 2.73 -6.51
C THR A 225 5.91 3.77 -6.35
N THR A 226 4.64 3.35 -6.36
CA THR A 226 3.49 4.21 -6.12
C THR A 226 3.54 4.85 -4.72
N ALA A 227 3.86 4.10 -3.68
CA ALA A 227 4.03 4.64 -2.33
C ALA A 227 5.13 5.71 -2.30
N GLY A 228 6.26 5.46 -2.94
CA GLY A 228 7.36 6.42 -3.08
C GLY A 228 6.93 7.71 -3.79
N GLU A 229 6.23 7.59 -4.91
CA GLU A 229 5.70 8.74 -5.67
C GLU A 229 4.73 9.59 -4.85
N THR A 230 3.79 8.95 -4.16
CA THR A 230 2.79 9.66 -3.35
C THR A 230 3.44 10.36 -2.16
N LEU A 231 4.43 9.73 -1.51
CA LEU A 231 5.21 10.36 -0.43
C LEU A 231 6.01 11.57 -0.92
N LEU A 232 6.70 11.48 -2.06
CA LEU A 232 7.42 12.62 -2.63
C LEU A 232 6.47 13.74 -3.06
N SER A 233 5.31 13.40 -3.63
CA SER A 233 4.28 14.38 -3.97
C SER A 233 3.81 15.14 -2.73
N LEU A 234 3.59 14.43 -1.62
CA LEU A 234 3.22 15.02 -0.34
C LEU A 234 4.32 15.96 0.17
N VAL A 235 5.59 15.53 0.13
CA VAL A 235 6.74 16.35 0.55
C VAL A 235 6.89 17.63 -0.26
N ARG A 236 6.50 17.63 -1.54
CA ARG A 236 6.58 18.80 -2.43
C ARG A 236 5.44 19.80 -2.25
N SER A 237 4.42 19.50 -1.44
CA SER A 237 3.26 20.39 -1.25
C SER A 237 3.67 21.80 -0.78
N SER A 238 3.01 22.83 -1.30
CA SER A 238 3.17 24.22 -0.84
C SER A 238 2.71 24.42 0.60
N VAL A 239 1.81 23.56 1.09
CA VAL A 239 1.21 23.65 2.44
C VAL A 239 2.23 23.49 3.56
N TRP A 240 3.37 22.83 3.30
CA TRP A 240 4.49 22.83 4.25
C TRP A 240 4.94 24.24 4.63
N LYS A 241 4.80 25.23 3.75
CA LYS A 241 5.10 26.64 4.05
C LYS A 241 4.10 27.26 5.02
N LEU A 242 2.83 26.86 4.92
CA LEU A 242 1.75 27.31 5.81
C LEU A 242 1.88 26.71 7.21
N LEU A 243 2.24 25.42 7.29
CA LEU A 243 2.48 24.72 8.57
C LEU A 243 3.67 25.28 9.36
N SER A 244 4.61 25.96 8.69
CA SER A 244 5.83 26.48 9.33
C SER A 244 5.71 27.93 9.84
N MET A 245 4.50 28.46 10.06
CA MET A 245 4.25 29.76 10.73
C MET A 245 5.15 30.93 10.28
N GLY A 246 5.29 31.15 8.96
CA GLY A 246 5.63 32.46 8.41
C GLY A 246 7.08 32.95 8.54
N ARG A 247 8.08 32.10 8.81
CA ARG A 247 9.49 32.47 8.61
C ARG A 247 9.99 32.05 7.22
N HIS A 248 10.97 32.79 6.70
CA HIS A 248 11.65 32.49 5.44
C HIS A 248 12.23 31.07 5.49
N ILE A 249 11.49 30.11 4.94
CA ILE A 249 12.00 28.77 4.66
C ILE A 249 13.01 28.94 3.54
N GLU A 250 14.30 28.70 3.82
CA GLU A 250 15.23 28.33 2.77
C GLU A 250 14.57 27.21 1.98
N GLU A 251 14.46 27.36 0.64
CA GLU A 251 13.92 26.32 -0.24
C GLU A 251 14.39 24.96 0.25
N PHE A 252 13.44 24.07 0.61
CA PHE A 252 13.76 22.73 1.09
C PHE A 252 14.59 22.04 0.01
N SER A 253 15.90 22.07 0.19
CA SER A 253 16.85 21.65 -0.83
C SER A 253 17.09 20.17 -0.65
N PHE A 254 16.47 19.38 -1.52
CA PHE A 254 16.57 17.92 -1.49
C PHE A 254 18.01 17.40 -1.62
N SER A 255 18.93 18.23 -2.14
CA SER A 255 20.35 17.91 -2.27
C SER A 255 21.19 18.12 -1.00
N SER A 256 20.68 18.84 0.00
CA SER A 256 21.40 19.13 1.26
C SER A 256 21.11 18.13 2.38
N TYR A 257 20.01 17.37 2.29
CA TYR A 257 19.62 16.39 3.30
C TYR A 257 20.28 15.03 3.05
N GLN A 258 20.86 14.49 4.13
CA GLN A 258 21.78 13.36 4.13
C GLN A 258 21.23 12.12 3.43
N ILE A 259 22.09 11.51 2.61
CA ILE A 259 21.99 10.12 2.17
C ILE A 259 21.77 9.25 3.41
N CYS A 260 20.87 8.27 3.33
CA CYS A 260 20.63 7.33 4.42
C CYS A 260 21.95 6.68 4.86
N GLY A 261 22.48 7.06 6.02
CA GLY A 261 23.71 6.47 6.56
C GLY A 261 23.56 5.03 7.04
N LYS A 262 22.36 4.45 6.96
CA LYS A 262 22.04 3.10 7.45
C LYS A 262 21.98 2.04 6.34
N CYS A 263 21.98 2.42 5.07
CA CYS A 263 21.88 1.49 3.95
C CYS A 263 22.68 1.97 2.73
N THR A 264 22.95 1.05 1.81
CA THR A 264 23.68 1.33 0.55
C THR A 264 22.76 1.40 -0.66
N LEU A 265 21.44 1.51 -0.45
CA LEU A 265 20.43 1.44 -1.52
C LEU A 265 20.66 2.49 -2.62
N LEU A 266 20.95 3.73 -2.23
CA LEU A 266 21.18 4.80 -3.20
C LEU A 266 22.45 4.58 -4.03
N ASP A 267 23.54 4.14 -3.40
CA ASP A 267 24.79 3.85 -4.10
C ASP A 267 24.59 2.70 -5.09
N ARG A 268 23.91 1.63 -4.67
CA ARG A 268 23.60 0.50 -5.57
C ARG A 268 22.71 0.91 -6.74
N PHE A 269 21.74 1.78 -6.48
CA PHE A 269 20.89 2.32 -7.53
C PHE A 269 21.70 3.14 -8.55
N ARG A 270 22.65 3.96 -8.11
CA ARG A 270 23.55 4.74 -9.00
C ARG A 270 24.37 3.83 -9.91
N TYR A 271 24.78 2.67 -9.42
CA TYR A 271 25.44 1.63 -10.23
C TYR A 271 24.47 0.66 -10.92
N LYS A 272 23.17 0.97 -10.95
CA LYS A 272 22.10 0.16 -11.56
C LYS A 272 22.09 -1.31 -11.13
N PHE A 273 22.54 -1.60 -9.92
CA PHE A 273 22.65 -2.98 -9.40
C PHE A 273 23.51 -3.88 -10.32
N ALA A 274 24.54 -3.32 -10.96
CA ALA A 274 25.31 -4.01 -12.01
C ALA A 274 26.42 -4.95 -11.50
N ASP A 275 26.66 -5.03 -10.18
CA ASP A 275 27.94 -5.49 -9.62
C ASP A 275 27.87 -6.82 -8.86
N CYS A 276 26.78 -7.61 -8.98
CA CYS A 276 26.66 -8.87 -8.24
C CYS A 276 26.81 -10.13 -9.13
N HIS A 277 27.66 -11.05 -8.69
CA HIS A 277 27.78 -12.39 -9.26
C HIS A 277 26.72 -13.39 -8.72
N ASP A 278 26.00 -13.04 -7.66
CA ASP A 278 24.94 -13.85 -7.04
C ASP A 278 23.66 -13.02 -6.85
N GLU A 279 22.76 -13.11 -7.83
CA GLU A 279 21.48 -12.38 -7.86
C GLU A 279 20.58 -12.66 -6.64
N ASN A 280 20.64 -13.87 -6.06
CA ASN A 280 19.82 -14.21 -4.89
C ASN A 280 20.37 -13.57 -3.61
N ALA A 281 21.70 -13.55 -3.46
CA ALA A 281 22.35 -12.88 -2.34
C ALA A 281 22.12 -11.36 -2.41
N GLU A 282 22.21 -10.78 -3.61
CA GLU A 282 21.89 -9.36 -3.83
C GLU A 282 20.43 -9.06 -3.48
N PHE A 283 19.49 -9.87 -3.95
CA PHE A 283 18.08 -9.73 -3.62
C PHE A 283 17.84 -9.74 -2.10
N ALA A 284 18.36 -10.75 -1.40
CA ALA A 284 18.18 -10.86 0.04
C ALA A 284 18.76 -9.66 0.79
N ASP A 285 19.95 -9.19 0.38
CA ASP A 285 20.64 -8.08 1.03
C ASP A 285 19.96 -6.73 0.77
N VAL A 286 19.59 -6.44 -0.49
CA VAL A 286 18.84 -5.22 -0.84
C VAL A 286 17.49 -5.19 -0.13
N THR A 287 16.74 -6.30 -0.15
CA THR A 287 15.46 -6.40 0.58
C THR A 287 15.66 -6.22 2.08
N SER A 288 16.68 -6.82 2.69
CA SER A 288 16.94 -6.68 4.12
C SER A 288 17.27 -5.24 4.52
N GLN A 289 18.14 -4.57 3.78
CA GLN A 289 18.48 -3.16 4.00
C GLN A 289 17.26 -2.26 3.87
N PHE A 290 16.46 -2.47 2.82
CA PHE A 290 15.22 -1.73 2.60
C PHE A 290 14.22 -1.92 3.74
N LEU A 291 13.90 -3.17 4.10
CA LEU A 291 12.96 -3.45 5.18
C LEU A 291 13.44 -2.87 6.50
N SER A 292 14.73 -2.94 6.81
CA SER A 292 15.28 -2.31 8.01
C SER A 292 15.06 -0.79 8.03
N CYS A 293 15.24 -0.10 6.90
CA CYS A 293 15.02 1.33 6.81
C CYS A 293 13.55 1.71 6.92
N VAL A 294 12.67 0.98 6.23
CA VAL A 294 11.23 1.27 6.22
C VAL A 294 10.61 0.97 7.59
N THR A 295 10.93 -0.16 8.22
CA THR A 295 10.44 -0.49 9.57
C THR A 295 10.95 0.49 10.64
N ASP A 296 12.15 1.07 10.49
CA ASP A 296 12.65 2.11 11.41
C ASP A 296 12.03 3.49 11.16
N THR A 297 11.63 3.80 9.92
CA THR A 297 11.18 5.15 9.54
C THR A 297 9.66 5.29 9.65
N THR A 298 8.89 4.32 9.18
CA THR A 298 7.43 4.38 9.11
C THR A 298 6.76 4.72 10.45
N PRO A 299 7.11 4.08 11.60
CA PRO A 299 6.47 4.41 12.87
C PRO A 299 6.65 5.87 13.30
N LYS A 300 7.74 6.53 12.88
CA LYS A 300 8.05 7.92 13.25
C LYS A 300 7.22 8.95 12.48
N ILE A 301 6.54 8.53 11.42
CA ILE A 301 5.73 9.38 10.54
C ILE A 301 4.30 8.88 10.42
N TRP A 302 3.97 7.70 10.97
CA TRP A 302 2.67 7.06 10.76
C TRP A 302 1.54 7.90 11.31
N ASP A 303 1.66 8.39 12.54
CA ASP A 303 0.66 9.28 13.15
C ASP A 303 0.43 10.55 12.31
N PHE A 304 1.50 11.06 11.69
CA PHE A 304 1.40 12.15 10.73
C PHE A 304 0.74 11.71 9.42
N LEU A 305 0.89 10.49 8.94
CA LEU A 305 0.16 10.05 7.75
C LEU A 305 -1.33 9.78 8.02
N THR A 306 -1.69 9.47 9.28
CA THR A 306 -3.02 8.98 9.65
C THR A 306 -3.84 9.93 10.53
N GLU A 307 -3.50 11.22 10.58
CA GLU A 307 -4.13 12.17 11.52
C GLU A 307 -5.64 12.35 11.32
N GLU A 308 -6.13 12.31 10.07
CA GLU A 308 -7.52 12.60 9.68
C GLU A 308 -8.56 11.57 10.16
N GLY A 309 -8.15 10.53 10.92
CA GLY A 309 -9.08 9.54 11.47
C GLY A 309 -9.41 8.43 10.48
N GLY A 310 -10.15 7.42 10.95
CA GLY A 310 -10.54 6.27 10.15
C GLY A 310 -9.72 4.99 10.41
N TYR A 311 -9.81 4.05 9.47
CA TYR A 311 -9.25 2.70 9.57
C TYR A 311 -7.74 2.68 9.87
N LEU A 312 -7.00 3.63 9.28
CA LEU A 312 -5.54 3.69 9.35
C LEU A 312 -5.00 3.88 10.77
N LYS A 313 -5.73 4.56 11.66
CA LYS A 313 -5.33 4.74 13.07
C LYS A 313 -5.33 3.43 13.87
N VAL A 314 -6.07 2.42 13.39
CA VAL A 314 -6.19 1.11 14.06
C VAL A 314 -5.09 0.15 13.59
N VAL A 315 -4.26 0.55 12.62
CA VAL A 315 -3.17 -0.28 12.11
C VAL A 315 -1.91 -0.05 12.96
N GLU A 316 -1.51 -1.06 13.73
CA GLU A 316 -0.36 -0.98 14.67
C GLU A 316 1.02 -1.15 14.00
N ASP A 317 1.10 -1.89 12.89
CA ASP A 317 2.31 -2.03 12.06
C ASP A 317 1.88 -2.22 10.61
N SER A 318 2.13 -1.20 9.80
CA SER A 318 1.74 -1.12 8.39
C SER A 318 2.73 -1.78 7.44
N ILE A 319 3.86 -2.30 7.95
CA ILE A 319 4.96 -2.82 7.12
C ILE A 319 5.19 -4.31 7.36
N THR A 320 5.43 -4.73 8.61
CA THR A 320 5.81 -6.12 8.89
C THR A 320 4.64 -6.97 9.38
N PHE A 321 3.50 -6.34 9.66
CA PHE A 321 2.26 -6.99 10.08
C PHE A 321 2.46 -7.99 11.23
N ARG A 322 3.49 -7.81 12.06
CA ARG A 322 3.90 -8.77 13.09
C ARG A 322 2.86 -8.93 14.19
N TRP A 323 2.04 -7.90 14.42
CA TRP A 323 0.91 -7.92 15.36
C TRP A 323 -0.17 -8.94 14.99
N LEU A 324 -0.27 -9.38 13.73
CA LEU A 324 -1.22 -10.41 13.31
C LEU A 324 -0.85 -11.82 13.79
N GLY A 325 0.37 -12.02 14.31
CA GLY A 325 0.80 -13.29 14.91
C GLY A 325 0.51 -13.39 16.41
N SER A 326 0.38 -12.26 17.11
CA SER A 326 -0.03 -12.20 18.51
C SER A 326 -1.53 -12.09 18.60
N ARG A 327 -2.18 -12.92 19.45
CA ARG A 327 -3.60 -12.79 19.82
C ARG A 327 -3.96 -11.30 19.91
N MET A 328 -4.78 -10.81 18.98
CA MET A 328 -5.21 -9.41 18.96
C MET A 328 -5.70 -9.06 20.37
N PRO A 329 -5.16 -8.00 21.01
CA PRO A 329 -5.66 -7.61 22.32
C PRO A 329 -7.15 -7.31 22.21
N SER A 330 -7.92 -7.70 23.22
CA SER A 330 -9.34 -7.35 23.31
C SER A 330 -9.46 -5.84 23.27
N PHE A 331 -10.01 -5.30 22.18
CA PHE A 331 -10.18 -3.87 21.99
C PHE A 331 -11.43 -3.38 22.74
N SER A 332 -11.39 -3.42 24.06
CA SER A 332 -12.45 -2.85 24.91
C SER A 332 -12.33 -1.34 25.10
N HIS A 333 -11.52 -0.63 24.29
CA HIS A 333 -11.25 0.81 24.43
C HIS A 333 -11.89 1.69 23.36
N PHE A 334 -12.86 1.19 22.60
CA PHE A 334 -13.60 1.99 21.61
C PHE A 334 -14.85 2.69 22.15
N ALA A 335 -15.13 2.55 23.46
CA ALA A 335 -16.10 3.39 24.15
C ALA A 335 -15.37 4.55 24.83
N THR A 336 -15.80 5.78 24.54
CA THR A 336 -15.34 7.07 25.07
C THR A 336 -13.99 7.57 24.52
N HIS A 337 -14.04 8.44 23.49
CA HIS A 337 -13.78 9.88 23.63
C HIS A 337 -13.83 10.57 22.26
N ALA A 338 -15.05 10.84 21.77
CA ALA A 338 -15.33 12.11 21.10
C ALA A 338 -15.33 13.20 22.19
N THR A 339 -14.16 13.51 22.70
CA THR A 339 -13.91 14.68 23.53
C THR A 339 -12.41 14.88 23.46
N SER A 340 -12.02 15.97 22.79
CA SER A 340 -10.64 16.43 22.85
C SER A 340 -10.20 16.48 24.31
N PRO A 341 -9.02 15.96 24.67
CA PRO A 341 -8.29 16.62 25.73
C PRO A 341 -7.90 17.97 25.14
N SER A 342 -8.55 19.04 25.62
CA SER A 342 -7.93 20.36 25.60
C SER A 342 -6.64 20.26 26.42
N ALA A 343 -5.57 19.78 25.79
CA ALA A 343 -4.24 19.94 26.31
C ALA A 343 -3.85 21.37 25.95
N ASP A 344 -3.94 22.27 26.93
CA ASP A 344 -3.10 23.45 27.00
C ASP A 344 -1.63 22.99 26.98
N LYS A 345 -1.13 22.63 25.80
CA LYS A 345 0.29 22.66 25.51
C LYS A 345 0.54 24.00 24.86
N THR A 346 1.06 24.91 25.67
CA THR A 346 1.82 26.06 25.18
C THR A 346 3.07 25.51 24.49
N ASP A 347 2.89 25.00 23.28
CA ASP A 347 3.96 24.53 22.44
C ASP A 347 4.70 25.77 21.96
N SER A 348 5.94 25.93 22.41
CA SER A 348 6.75 27.04 21.94
C SER A 348 6.97 26.83 20.44
N GLY A 349 6.60 27.80 19.59
CA GLY A 349 6.54 27.62 18.14
C GLY A 349 7.83 27.15 17.45
N LEU A 350 8.97 27.12 18.16
CA LEU A 350 10.23 26.55 17.70
C LEU A 350 10.26 25.01 17.79
N GLU A 351 9.68 24.41 18.83
CA GLU A 351 9.67 22.94 19.00
C GLU A 351 8.72 22.25 18.00
N ALA A 352 7.61 22.91 17.65
CA ALA A 352 6.67 22.43 16.63
C ALA A 352 7.27 22.50 15.20
N GLU A 353 8.06 23.54 14.89
CA GLU A 353 8.68 23.74 13.58
C GLU A 353 9.81 22.73 13.31
N ASP A 354 10.67 22.47 14.32
CA ASP A 354 11.72 21.45 14.24
C ASP A 354 11.13 20.05 14.01
N ASN A 355 9.98 19.75 14.64
CA ASN A 355 9.29 18.47 14.47
C ASN A 355 8.72 18.29 13.05
N HIS A 356 8.10 19.31 12.45
CA HIS A 356 7.57 19.22 11.08
C HIS A 356 8.66 19.09 10.01
N ASN A 357 9.79 19.79 10.17
CA ASN A 357 10.93 19.64 9.27
C ASN A 357 11.53 18.23 9.38
N GLU A 358 11.66 17.68 10.60
CA GLU A 358 12.14 16.32 10.79
C GLU A 358 11.20 15.28 10.15
N ILE A 359 9.88 15.45 10.30
CA ILE A 359 8.87 14.60 9.64
C ILE A 359 9.02 14.69 8.12
N ARG A 360 9.15 15.90 7.55
CA ARG A 360 9.29 16.10 6.10
C ARG A 360 10.55 15.43 5.55
N VAL A 361 11.67 15.49 6.27
CA VAL A 361 12.91 14.78 5.90
C VAL A 361 12.72 13.26 5.95
N LYS A 362 12.05 12.73 6.98
CA LYS A 362 11.75 11.29 7.08
C LYS A 362 10.83 10.81 5.96
N LEU A 363 9.80 11.59 5.63
CA LEU A 363 8.89 11.31 4.50
C LEU A 363 9.66 11.28 3.17
N PHE A 364 10.54 12.25 2.96
CA PHE A 364 11.40 12.30 1.79
C PHE A 364 12.27 11.05 1.69
N LEU A 365 13.03 10.74 2.74
CA LEU A 365 13.92 9.59 2.77
C LEU A 365 13.17 8.27 2.54
N LEU A 366 12.01 8.11 3.18
CA LEU A 366 11.16 6.94 2.97
C LEU A 366 10.67 6.87 1.52
N GLY A 367 10.23 7.98 0.94
CA GLY A 367 9.81 8.07 -0.46
C GLY A 367 10.91 7.59 -1.41
N ILE A 368 12.15 8.04 -1.21
CA ILE A 368 13.32 7.61 -1.98
C ILE A 368 13.59 6.11 -1.84
N HIS A 369 13.56 5.57 -0.62
CA HIS A 369 13.74 4.13 -0.41
C HIS A 369 12.68 3.30 -1.12
N CYS A 370 11.40 3.70 -1.03
CA CYS A 370 10.28 3.04 -1.70
C CYS A 370 10.47 3.03 -3.22
N LEU A 371 10.89 4.17 -3.82
CA LEU A 371 11.18 4.24 -5.25
C LEU A 371 12.34 3.34 -5.67
N ILE A 372 13.47 3.41 -4.96
CA ILE A 372 14.67 2.63 -5.29
C ILE A 372 14.37 1.13 -5.18
N TYR A 373 13.68 0.71 -4.12
CA TYR A 373 13.33 -0.69 -3.94
C TYR A 373 12.30 -1.17 -4.97
N GLY A 374 11.29 -0.35 -5.27
CA GLY A 374 10.36 -0.63 -6.35
C GLY A 374 11.08 -0.81 -7.70
N ALA A 375 12.02 0.08 -8.02
CA ALA A 375 12.87 -0.03 -9.21
C ALA A 375 13.76 -1.29 -9.18
N PHE A 376 14.36 -1.62 -8.05
CA PHE A 376 15.14 -2.84 -7.87
C PHE A 376 14.31 -4.10 -8.17
N LEU A 377 13.12 -4.23 -7.57
CA LEU A 377 12.23 -5.38 -7.86
C LEU A 377 11.84 -5.43 -9.35
N SER A 378 11.73 -4.27 -9.99
CA SER A 378 11.44 -4.20 -11.42
C SER A 378 12.60 -4.69 -12.28
N THR A 379 13.86 -4.57 -11.84
CA THR A 379 15.01 -5.08 -12.62
C THR A 379 15.02 -6.60 -12.66
N VAL A 380 14.58 -7.26 -11.58
CA VAL A 380 14.36 -8.71 -11.54
C VAL A 380 13.35 -9.15 -12.62
N CYS A 381 12.30 -8.35 -12.83
CA CYS A 381 11.22 -8.70 -13.77
C CYS A 381 11.48 -8.26 -15.21
N PHE A 382 12.08 -7.09 -15.39
CA PHE A 382 12.13 -6.36 -16.66
C PHE A 382 13.57 -6.06 -17.12
N GLY A 383 14.57 -6.42 -16.32
CA GLY A 383 15.99 -6.13 -16.53
C GLY A 383 16.39 -4.70 -16.15
N PRO A 384 17.68 -4.35 -16.26
CA PRO A 384 18.22 -3.05 -15.85
C PRO A 384 17.63 -1.83 -16.59
N ASN A 385 17.03 -2.05 -17.76
CA ASN A 385 16.39 -1.03 -18.58
C ASN A 385 14.86 -1.06 -18.45
N SER A 386 14.34 -1.41 -17.27
CA SER A 386 12.91 -1.43 -17.04
C SER A 386 12.31 -0.02 -17.18
N PRO A 387 11.06 0.14 -17.67
CA PRO A 387 10.40 1.43 -17.70
C PRO A 387 10.28 2.07 -16.31
N LEU A 388 10.15 1.24 -15.26
CA LEU A 388 10.07 1.69 -13.88
C LEU A 388 11.41 2.21 -13.38
N MET A 389 12.53 1.58 -13.74
CA MET A 389 13.88 2.07 -13.44
C MET A 389 14.09 3.45 -14.08
N SER A 390 13.75 3.61 -15.37
CA SER A 390 13.84 4.91 -16.05
C SER A 390 12.91 5.97 -15.44
N LYS A 391 11.71 5.57 -15.00
CA LYS A 391 10.79 6.47 -14.29
C LYS A 391 11.39 6.94 -12.98
N VAL A 392 11.95 6.02 -12.18
CA VAL A 392 12.59 6.34 -10.90
C VAL A 392 13.85 7.18 -11.12
N GLU A 393 14.70 6.87 -12.10
CA GLU A 393 15.86 7.69 -12.46
C GLU A 393 15.46 9.14 -12.80
N SER A 394 14.38 9.32 -13.57
CA SER A 394 13.82 10.63 -13.88
C SER A 394 13.37 11.37 -12.62
N LEU A 395 12.61 10.70 -11.75
CA LEU A 395 12.14 11.28 -10.48
C LEU A 395 13.30 11.69 -9.58
N LEU A 396 14.31 10.84 -9.41
CA LEU A 396 15.48 11.13 -8.57
C LEU A 396 16.41 12.19 -9.16
N SER A 397 16.45 12.31 -10.50
CA SER A 397 17.18 13.38 -11.18
C SER A 397 16.55 14.75 -10.95
N VAL A 398 15.21 14.82 -10.97
CA VAL A 398 14.45 16.04 -10.63
C VAL A 398 14.77 16.50 -9.21
N GLU A 399 15.00 15.56 -8.28
CA GLU A 399 15.39 15.86 -6.90
C GLU A 399 16.86 16.22 -6.71
N GLY A 400 17.67 16.20 -7.78
CA GLY A 400 19.10 16.49 -7.72
C GLY A 400 19.93 15.41 -7.01
N ILE A 401 19.33 14.28 -6.63
CA ILE A 401 19.96 13.21 -5.84
C ILE A 401 20.99 12.42 -6.66
N LEU A 402 20.79 12.31 -7.98
CA LEU A 402 21.73 11.61 -8.86
C LEU A 402 22.90 12.48 -9.31
N ASN A 403 22.82 13.80 -9.08
CA ASN A 403 23.83 14.77 -9.49
C ASN A 403 24.72 15.24 -8.33
N SER A 404 24.53 14.68 -7.13
CA SER A 404 25.23 15.03 -5.88
C SER A 404 26.37 14.10 -5.48
#